data_AF-A0A267FTY4-F1
#
_entry.id   AF-A0A267FTY4-F1
#
_cell.length_a   1.000
_cell.length_b   1.000
_cell.length_c   1.000
_cell.angle_alpha   90.00
_cell.angle_beta   90.00
_cell.angle_gamma   90.00
#
_symmetry.space_group_name_H-M   'P 1'
#
loop_
_entity.id
_entity.type
_entity.pdbx_description
1 polymer ?
#
loop_
_entity_poly.entity_id
_entity_poly.type
_entity_poly.pdbx_seq_one_letter_code
_entity_poly.pdbx_strand_id
1 'polypeptide(L)'
;MSSATIKSQQSALEQSLPSIELLAYAAWFVIVLASVGHAFKTQIIPESLLRLDAASLTDGMFGYKMDNTFIDWNLYLSMFAPMLALLALHLLISRLAMRFCNAQVHSLLSAIFTLFVSCQVLSARCTLLYLCLHLICITTASLLGHLAVWLSIGLAFWQFSGAAFGDNHQLRSALQLDSRGAHLYYPVTGYLYCRFLSMGLCLAASPAFLSDSNPVRRIVRYLPVSLHYAFYLPNFLGAPVVTMDEFLRQKQAPNPAAVPVRQILSRLLRLCFWLAFTVFVLHCFHAGAYLETLGIRQIRHRGPIDPAHLGFALYTRGQLFHLEYLQYYGWPALFASLEGVQLPHWPACICGVVSYREMWRLFDRGLFAIVRDHVYIPLGAAGSVWAASCSPPQPPSASSAFIMATMTQCRSGYCSIWGSSALNCWLSDSTELRSGNLCSNGSARRVSAVWWRLSRRQTSFRLRWGFSFYSTAPQLGGW
;
A
#
# COMPACT_ATOMS: atom_id res chain seq x y z
N MET A 1 -32.39 -0.88 -2.34
CA MET A 1 -32.09 0.45 -2.93
C MET A 1 -31.68 0.23 -4.38
N SER A 2 -32.38 0.88 -5.31
CA SER A 2 -32.25 0.64 -6.76
C SER A 2 -30.88 1.08 -7.30
N SER A 3 -30.34 0.31 -8.25
CA SER A 3 -29.11 0.58 -9.01
C SER A 3 -29.08 1.99 -9.65
N ALA A 4 -30.26 2.57 -9.91
CA ALA A 4 -30.40 3.94 -10.41
C ALA A 4 -30.02 5.01 -9.37
N THR A 5 -30.28 4.77 -8.08
CA THR A 5 -29.97 5.74 -7.00
C THR A 5 -28.46 5.81 -6.75
N ILE A 6 -27.74 4.69 -6.89
CA ILE A 6 -26.28 4.64 -6.74
C ILE A 6 -25.57 5.38 -7.89
N LYS A 7 -26.05 5.20 -9.13
CA LYS A 7 -25.53 5.95 -10.29
C LYS A 7 -25.78 7.46 -10.18
N SER A 8 -26.93 7.88 -9.66
CA SER A 8 -27.23 9.31 -9.45
C SER A 8 -26.30 9.96 -8.41
N GLN A 9 -25.99 9.25 -7.31
CA GLN A 9 -25.06 9.75 -6.30
C GLN A 9 -23.60 9.72 -6.76
N GLN A 10 -23.18 8.75 -7.60
CA GLN A 10 -21.87 8.79 -8.24
C GLN A 10 -21.72 9.94 -9.23
N SER A 11 -22.76 10.24 -10.03
CA SER A 11 -22.73 11.36 -10.99
C SER A 11 -22.69 12.74 -10.32
N ALA A 12 -23.32 12.90 -9.15
CA ALA A 12 -23.27 14.13 -8.37
C ALA A 12 -21.91 14.35 -7.66
N LEU A 13 -21.14 13.28 -7.44
CA LEU A 13 -19.80 13.30 -6.84
C LEU A 13 -18.66 13.52 -7.85
N GLU A 14 -18.97 13.65 -9.14
CA GLU A 14 -18.05 13.86 -10.25
C GLU A 14 -18.15 15.29 -10.84
N GLN A 15 -18.54 16.28 -10.05
CA GLN A 15 -18.34 17.67 -10.45
C GLN A 15 -16.83 17.97 -10.44
N SER A 16 -16.24 17.98 -11.63
CA SER A 16 -14.88 18.50 -11.84
C SER A 16 -14.83 19.94 -11.38
N LEU A 17 -13.81 20.29 -10.59
CA LEU A 17 -13.54 21.68 -10.21
C LEU A 17 -13.48 22.55 -11.48
N PRO A 18 -14.05 23.77 -11.46
CA PRO A 18 -13.95 24.71 -12.58
C PRO A 18 -12.50 24.86 -13.03
N SER A 19 -12.25 24.94 -14.34
CA SER A 19 -10.88 24.98 -14.90
C SER A 19 -10.04 26.14 -14.36
N ILE A 20 -10.69 27.26 -14.02
CA ILE A 20 -10.04 28.44 -13.40
C ILE A 20 -9.51 28.10 -12.01
N GLU A 21 -10.28 27.36 -11.22
CA GLU A 21 -9.88 26.95 -9.88
C GLU A 21 -8.74 25.94 -9.93
N LEU A 22 -8.79 25.00 -10.87
CA LEU A 22 -7.67 24.07 -11.12
C LEU A 22 -6.39 24.83 -11.51
N LEU A 23 -6.51 25.85 -12.36
CA LEU A 23 -5.38 26.69 -12.76
C LEU A 23 -4.82 27.48 -11.57
N ALA A 24 -5.70 28.05 -10.73
CA ALA A 24 -5.30 28.77 -9.52
C ALA A 24 -4.56 27.85 -8.55
N TYR A 25 -5.02 26.62 -8.35
CA TYR A 25 -4.33 25.63 -7.53
C TYR A 25 -3.00 25.19 -8.14
N ALA A 26 -2.94 25.01 -9.46
CA ALA A 26 -1.69 24.69 -10.14
C ALA A 26 -0.67 25.83 -10.01
N ALA A 27 -1.09 27.08 -10.21
CA ALA A 27 -0.25 28.26 -10.03
C ALA A 27 0.22 28.40 -8.57
N TRP A 28 -0.68 28.23 -7.61
CA TRP A 28 -0.35 28.20 -6.19
C TRP A 28 0.68 27.11 -5.86
N PHE A 29 0.49 25.91 -6.37
CA PHE A 29 1.43 24.80 -6.19
C PHE A 29 2.82 25.15 -6.73
N VAL A 30 2.91 25.73 -7.93
CA VAL A 30 4.18 26.16 -8.53
C VAL A 30 4.84 27.26 -7.71
N ILE A 31 4.07 28.26 -7.25
CA ILE A 31 4.58 29.35 -6.41
C ILE A 31 5.11 28.82 -5.09
N VAL A 32 4.37 27.94 -4.41
CA VAL A 32 4.81 27.30 -3.16
C VAL A 32 6.06 26.45 -3.41
N LEU A 33 6.09 25.64 -4.47
CA LEU A 33 7.26 24.81 -4.77
C LEU A 33 8.50 25.67 -5.06
N ALA A 34 8.34 26.76 -5.79
CA ALA A 34 9.41 27.70 -6.11
C ALA A 34 9.90 28.48 -4.88
N SER A 35 8.98 28.98 -4.04
CA SER A 35 9.32 29.72 -2.83
C SER A 35 9.99 28.83 -1.79
N VAL A 36 9.49 27.60 -1.62
CA VAL A 36 10.08 26.59 -0.75
C VAL A 36 11.45 26.16 -1.28
N GLY A 37 11.59 25.96 -2.60
CA GLY A 37 12.89 25.64 -3.23
C GLY A 37 13.90 26.77 -3.07
N HIS A 38 13.45 28.02 -3.20
CA HIS A 38 14.29 29.18 -2.98
C HIS A 38 14.73 29.27 -1.52
N ALA A 39 13.78 29.22 -0.56
CA ALA A 39 14.08 29.27 0.87
C ALA A 39 15.01 28.12 1.31
N PHE A 40 14.81 26.92 0.76
CA PHE A 40 15.69 25.79 1.01
C PHE A 40 17.14 26.09 0.57
N LYS A 41 17.33 26.69 -0.60
CA LYS A 41 18.68 27.02 -1.10
C LYS A 41 19.30 28.25 -0.44
N THR A 42 18.53 29.29 -0.12
CA THR A 42 19.06 30.60 0.31
C THR A 42 18.99 30.86 1.80
N GLN A 43 18.10 30.19 2.53
CA GLN A 43 17.91 30.40 3.97
C GLN A 43 18.31 29.18 4.79
N ILE A 44 18.16 27.98 4.21
CA ILE A 44 18.46 26.71 4.90
C ILE A 44 19.86 26.18 4.53
N ILE A 45 20.37 26.50 3.32
CA ILE A 45 21.68 26.04 2.79
C ILE A 45 22.64 27.19 2.35
N PRO A 46 22.95 28.20 3.19
CA PRO A 46 24.27 28.87 3.04
C PRO A 46 24.99 29.10 4.39
N GLU A 47 26.31 29.22 4.51
CA GLU A 47 27.43 29.19 3.53
C GLU A 47 28.70 28.50 4.13
N SER A 48 28.72 28.15 5.44
CA SER A 48 29.92 27.62 6.14
C SER A 48 29.78 26.20 6.71
N LEU A 49 28.56 25.67 6.78
CA LEU A 49 28.17 24.30 7.13
C LEU A 49 26.69 24.19 6.71
N LEU A 50 26.21 23.15 6.06
CA LEU A 50 26.65 21.79 6.19
C LEU A 50 27.07 21.30 4.81
N ARG A 51 28.31 20.85 4.67
CA ARG A 51 28.61 19.88 3.61
C ARG A 51 27.63 18.73 3.85
N LEU A 52 26.53 18.70 3.08
CA LEU A 52 25.69 17.51 3.00
C LEU A 52 26.65 16.35 2.82
N ASP A 53 26.46 15.29 3.59
CA ASP A 53 27.38 14.18 3.52
C ASP A 53 27.47 13.71 2.06
N ALA A 54 28.68 13.69 1.51
CA ALA A 54 28.90 13.32 0.13
C ALA A 54 28.41 11.89 -0.13
N ALA A 55 28.38 11.04 0.91
CA ALA A 55 27.80 9.70 0.84
C ALA A 55 26.27 9.70 0.66
N SER A 56 25.58 10.74 1.12
CA SER A 56 24.12 10.90 1.02
C SER A 56 23.68 11.50 -0.33
N LEU A 57 24.63 11.82 -1.20
CA LEU A 57 24.39 12.40 -2.53
C LEU A 57 24.93 11.47 -3.62
N THR A 58 24.27 11.49 -4.78
CA THR A 58 24.73 10.79 -5.99
C THR A 58 24.73 11.73 -7.18
N ASP A 59 25.41 11.33 -8.26
CA ASP A 59 25.33 12.06 -9.53
C ASP A 59 23.94 11.90 -10.13
N GLY A 60 23.32 13.03 -10.43
CA GLY A 60 22.03 13.14 -11.07
C GLY A 60 22.13 13.61 -12.53
N MET A 61 21.01 14.07 -13.07
CA MET A 61 20.89 14.58 -14.41
C MET A 61 21.62 15.93 -14.57
N PHE A 62 22.21 16.14 -15.75
CA PHE A 62 22.86 17.39 -16.15
C PHE A 62 24.01 17.84 -15.21
N GLY A 63 24.66 16.88 -14.53
CA GLY A 63 25.79 17.16 -13.63
C GLY A 63 25.40 17.69 -12.26
N TYR A 64 24.10 17.77 -11.93
CA TYR A 64 23.63 18.14 -10.59
C TYR A 64 23.60 16.93 -9.66
N LYS A 65 23.85 17.16 -8.36
CA LYS A 65 23.73 16.12 -7.33
C LYS A 65 22.26 15.85 -6.99
N MET A 66 21.93 14.58 -6.78
CA MET A 66 20.62 14.11 -6.34
C MET A 66 20.72 13.50 -4.94
N ASP A 67 19.65 13.61 -4.14
CA ASP A 67 19.52 12.90 -2.88
C ASP A 67 19.57 11.37 -3.09
N ASN A 68 20.42 10.67 -2.33
CA ASN A 68 20.65 9.23 -2.42
C ASN A 68 20.26 8.48 -1.15
N THR A 69 19.61 9.14 -0.19
CA THR A 69 19.28 8.56 1.14
C THR A 69 18.08 7.62 1.10
N PHE A 70 17.39 7.52 -0.04
CA PHE A 70 16.23 6.66 -0.24
C PHE A 70 16.69 5.34 -0.88
N ILE A 71 17.24 4.45 -0.06
CA ILE A 71 17.80 3.16 -0.50
C ILE A 71 16.78 2.32 -1.29
N ASP A 72 15.54 2.25 -0.82
CA ASP A 72 14.49 1.45 -1.48
C ASP A 72 14.15 2.00 -2.87
N TRP A 73 14.11 3.33 -3.01
CA TRP A 73 13.87 4.00 -4.27
C TRP A 73 14.98 3.75 -5.28
N ASN A 74 16.24 3.83 -4.84
CA ASN A 74 17.39 3.53 -5.68
C ASN A 74 17.38 2.08 -6.16
N LEU A 75 17.07 1.14 -5.26
CA LEU A 75 16.91 -0.27 -5.61
C LEU A 75 15.79 -0.43 -6.65
N TYR A 76 14.64 0.21 -6.44
CA TYR A 76 13.54 0.16 -7.38
C TYR A 76 13.90 0.70 -8.76
N LEU A 77 14.54 1.87 -8.83
CA LEU A 77 14.99 2.44 -10.10
C LEU A 77 15.97 1.52 -10.82
N SER A 78 16.88 0.88 -10.10
CA SER A 78 17.82 -0.10 -10.68
C SER A 78 17.12 -1.32 -11.28
N MET A 79 15.93 -1.65 -10.80
CA MET A 79 15.11 -2.78 -11.24
C MET A 79 13.91 -2.37 -12.11
N PHE A 80 13.74 -1.08 -12.39
CA PHE A 80 12.53 -0.53 -12.97
C PHE A 80 12.25 -1.09 -14.37
N ALA A 81 13.22 -1.00 -15.27
CA ALA A 81 13.08 -1.52 -16.63
C ALA A 81 12.90 -3.06 -16.66
N PRO A 82 13.71 -3.87 -15.92
CA PRO A 82 13.45 -5.29 -15.77
C PRO A 82 12.04 -5.60 -15.23
N MET A 83 11.58 -4.88 -14.21
CA MET A 83 10.25 -5.09 -13.62
C MET A 83 9.13 -4.82 -14.61
N LEU A 84 9.21 -3.73 -15.39
CA LEU A 84 8.24 -3.43 -16.45
C LEU A 84 8.24 -4.52 -17.53
N ALA A 85 9.41 -5.02 -17.92
CA ALA A 85 9.53 -6.13 -18.87
C ALA A 85 8.87 -7.41 -18.34
N LEU A 86 9.09 -7.74 -17.06
CA LEU A 86 8.46 -8.90 -16.41
C LEU A 86 6.94 -8.76 -16.31
N LEU A 87 6.43 -7.57 -16.00
CA LEU A 87 4.99 -7.29 -16.00
C LEU A 87 4.37 -7.41 -17.40
N ALA A 88 5.06 -6.90 -18.42
CA ALA A 88 4.63 -7.03 -19.81
C ALA A 88 4.64 -8.49 -20.29
N LEU A 89 5.67 -9.26 -19.91
CA LEU A 89 5.76 -10.68 -20.22
C LEU A 89 4.66 -11.49 -19.51
N HIS A 90 4.38 -11.19 -18.23
CA HIS A 90 3.25 -11.79 -17.52
C HIS A 90 1.91 -11.50 -18.20
N LEU A 91 1.68 -10.24 -18.59
CA LEU A 91 0.47 -9.87 -19.33
C LEU A 91 0.36 -10.65 -20.65
N LEU A 92 1.47 -10.79 -21.39
CA LEU A 92 1.49 -11.57 -22.63
C LEU A 92 1.15 -13.05 -22.37
N ILE A 93 1.81 -13.70 -21.41
CA ILE A 93 1.56 -15.10 -21.02
C ILE A 93 0.09 -15.26 -20.61
N SER A 94 -0.43 -14.36 -19.78
CA SER A 94 -1.81 -14.37 -19.31
C SER A 94 -2.80 -14.24 -20.48
N ARG A 95 -2.57 -13.32 -21.41
CA ARG A 95 -3.42 -13.13 -22.61
C ARG A 95 -3.40 -14.34 -23.54
N LEU A 96 -2.23 -14.93 -23.77
CA LEU A 96 -2.11 -16.13 -24.59
C LEU A 96 -2.80 -17.33 -23.92
N ALA A 97 -2.57 -17.53 -22.62
CA ALA A 97 -3.19 -18.61 -21.87
C ALA A 97 -4.71 -18.47 -21.79
N MET A 98 -5.26 -17.27 -21.61
CA MET A 98 -6.71 -17.04 -21.68
C MET A 98 -7.30 -17.30 -23.07
N ARG A 99 -6.51 -17.13 -24.14
CA ARG A 99 -6.95 -17.37 -25.51
C ARG A 99 -6.93 -18.84 -25.89
N PHE A 100 -5.94 -19.59 -25.44
CA PHE A 100 -5.66 -20.94 -25.91
C PHE A 100 -5.89 -22.04 -24.87
N CYS A 101 -6.05 -21.69 -23.59
CA CYS A 101 -6.15 -22.66 -22.50
C CYS A 101 -7.40 -22.44 -21.64
N ASN A 102 -7.75 -23.43 -20.83
CA ASN A 102 -8.79 -23.28 -19.81
C ASN A 102 -8.29 -22.45 -18.61
N ALA A 103 -9.22 -22.01 -17.75
CA ALA A 103 -8.93 -21.15 -16.60
C ALA A 103 -7.96 -21.77 -15.57
N GLN A 104 -7.94 -23.10 -15.44
CA GLN A 104 -7.05 -23.81 -14.52
C GLN A 104 -5.60 -23.75 -15.01
N VAL A 105 -5.39 -24.04 -16.31
CA VAL A 105 -4.08 -23.95 -16.95
C VAL A 105 -3.59 -22.51 -16.98
N HIS A 106 -4.45 -21.54 -17.28
CA HIS A 106 -4.11 -20.11 -17.18
C HIS A 106 -3.62 -19.72 -15.78
N SER A 107 -4.32 -20.19 -14.75
CA SER A 107 -3.95 -19.93 -13.35
C SER A 107 -2.60 -20.52 -12.99
N LEU A 108 -2.33 -21.77 -13.41
CA LEU A 108 -1.04 -22.42 -13.19
C LEU A 108 0.10 -21.72 -13.94
N LEU A 109 -0.07 -21.42 -15.23
CA LEU A 109 0.97 -20.75 -16.02
C LEU A 109 1.33 -19.38 -15.46
N SER A 110 0.31 -18.62 -15.03
CA SER A 110 0.51 -17.31 -14.40
C SER A 110 1.28 -17.43 -13.09
N ALA A 111 0.94 -18.42 -12.25
CA ALA A 111 1.65 -18.67 -11.00
C ALA A 111 3.08 -19.19 -11.21
N ILE A 112 3.28 -20.13 -12.14
CA ILE A 112 4.60 -20.68 -12.49
C ILE A 112 5.53 -19.58 -12.95
N PHE A 113 5.04 -18.65 -13.79
CA PHE A 113 5.84 -17.51 -14.22
C PHE A 113 6.25 -16.62 -13.04
N THR A 114 5.33 -16.32 -12.11
CA THR A 114 5.68 -15.53 -10.92
C THR A 114 6.65 -16.27 -10.00
N LEU A 115 6.53 -17.58 -9.84
CA LEU A 115 7.47 -18.39 -9.07
C LEU A 115 8.86 -18.38 -9.71
N PHE A 116 8.93 -18.46 -11.04
CA PHE A 116 10.19 -18.28 -11.76
C PHE A 116 10.79 -16.89 -11.50
N VAL A 117 9.99 -15.82 -11.58
CA VAL A 117 10.43 -14.45 -11.24
C VAL A 117 10.91 -14.37 -9.80
N SER A 118 10.20 -14.98 -8.85
CA SER A 118 10.59 -15.06 -7.44
C SER A 118 11.95 -15.73 -7.26
N CYS A 119 12.24 -16.81 -8.01
CA CYS A 119 13.54 -17.45 -7.97
C CYS A 119 14.67 -16.53 -8.45
N GLN A 120 14.42 -15.68 -9.45
CA GLN A 120 15.41 -14.76 -10.01
C GLN A 120 15.62 -13.50 -9.15
N VAL A 121 14.54 -12.98 -8.56
CA VAL A 121 14.56 -11.72 -7.81
C VAL A 121 14.94 -11.92 -6.34
N LEU A 122 14.57 -13.06 -5.76
CA LEU A 122 14.87 -13.40 -4.37
C LEU A 122 15.87 -14.55 -4.32
N SER A 123 15.38 -15.78 -4.38
CA SER A 123 16.17 -17.00 -4.51
C SER A 123 15.27 -18.22 -4.69
N ALA A 124 15.82 -19.34 -5.13
CA ALA A 124 15.10 -20.60 -5.18
C ALA A 124 14.65 -21.08 -3.79
N ARG A 125 15.49 -20.90 -2.75
CA ARG A 125 15.17 -21.32 -1.38
C ARG A 125 14.05 -20.48 -0.75
N CYS A 126 14.05 -19.17 -1.01
CA CYS A 126 12.98 -18.29 -0.59
C CYS A 126 11.65 -18.64 -1.29
N THR A 127 11.71 -18.94 -2.58
CA THR A 127 10.53 -19.36 -3.35
C THR A 127 9.97 -20.70 -2.86
N LEU A 128 10.84 -21.66 -2.53
CA LEU A 128 10.43 -22.91 -1.90
C LEU A 128 9.76 -22.68 -0.54
N LEU A 129 10.30 -21.78 0.29
CA LEU A 129 9.68 -21.41 1.56
C LEU A 129 8.26 -20.86 1.34
N TYR A 130 8.06 -19.97 0.37
CA TYR A 130 6.73 -19.44 0.06
C TYR A 130 5.76 -20.51 -0.45
N LEU A 131 6.24 -21.47 -1.24
CA LEU A 131 5.43 -22.63 -1.65
C LEU A 131 5.04 -23.51 -0.46
N CYS A 132 5.98 -23.79 0.45
CA CYS A 132 5.71 -24.53 1.68
C CYS A 132 4.66 -23.81 2.55
N LEU A 133 4.81 -22.50 2.73
CA LEU A 133 3.85 -21.68 3.48
C LEU A 133 2.46 -21.67 2.82
N HIS A 134 2.41 -21.60 1.49
CA HIS A 134 1.16 -21.72 0.74
C HIS A 134 0.48 -23.08 0.98
N LEU A 135 1.25 -24.17 0.88
CA LEU A 135 0.76 -25.54 1.09
C LEU A 135 0.28 -25.75 2.53
N ILE A 136 1.02 -25.25 3.52
CA ILE A 136 0.59 -25.25 4.93
C ILE A 136 -0.73 -24.51 5.07
N CYS A 137 -0.85 -23.32 4.48
CA CYS A 137 -2.05 -22.50 4.58
C CYS A 137 -3.29 -23.20 3.99
N ILE A 138 -3.22 -23.70 2.75
CA ILE A 138 -4.36 -24.39 2.12
C ILE A 138 -4.70 -25.70 2.85
N THR A 139 -3.70 -26.40 3.39
CA THR A 139 -3.91 -27.63 4.18
C THR A 139 -4.59 -27.32 5.51
N THR A 140 -4.15 -26.29 6.24
CA THR A 140 -4.81 -25.86 7.48
C THR A 140 -6.24 -25.39 7.22
N ALA A 141 -6.50 -24.67 6.13
CA ALA A 141 -7.86 -24.31 5.73
C ALA A 141 -8.72 -25.53 5.40
N SER A 142 -8.14 -26.55 4.77
CA SER A 142 -8.85 -27.79 4.40
C SER A 142 -9.18 -28.70 5.58
N LEU A 143 -8.37 -28.69 6.64
CA LEU A 143 -8.41 -29.68 7.72
C LEU A 143 -8.83 -29.12 9.08
N LEU A 144 -8.40 -27.90 9.41
CA LEU A 144 -8.36 -27.40 10.80
C LEU A 144 -9.14 -26.09 11.01
N GLY A 145 -9.67 -25.49 9.93
CA GLY A 145 -10.54 -24.31 9.99
C GLY A 145 -9.84 -22.99 10.30
N HIS A 146 -10.63 -21.98 10.66
CA HIS A 146 -10.19 -20.58 10.74
C HIS A 146 -9.06 -20.31 11.74
N LEU A 147 -9.18 -20.83 12.97
CA LEU A 147 -8.20 -20.57 14.02
C LEU A 147 -6.82 -21.15 13.66
N ALA A 148 -6.78 -22.31 13.03
CA ALA A 148 -5.53 -22.92 12.61
C ALA A 148 -4.83 -22.16 11.47
N VAL A 149 -5.60 -21.58 10.54
CA VAL A 149 -5.05 -20.68 9.51
C VAL A 149 -4.41 -19.45 10.17
N TRP A 150 -5.11 -18.87 11.14
CA TRP A 150 -4.60 -17.74 11.91
C TRP A 150 -3.30 -18.05 12.65
N LEU A 151 -3.26 -19.17 13.37
CA LEU A 151 -2.08 -19.59 14.12
C LEU A 151 -0.91 -19.94 13.20
N SER A 152 -1.15 -20.58 12.06
CA SER A 152 -0.08 -20.97 11.14
C SER A 152 0.59 -19.75 10.49
N ILE A 153 -0.21 -18.78 10.03
CA ILE A 153 0.33 -17.53 9.46
C ILE A 153 0.89 -16.62 10.55
N GLY A 154 0.27 -16.54 11.72
CA GLY A 154 0.79 -15.77 12.85
C GLY A 154 2.13 -16.30 13.36
N LEU A 155 2.31 -17.62 13.42
CA LEU A 155 3.58 -18.25 13.78
C LEU A 155 4.65 -18.02 12.71
N ALA A 156 4.30 -18.15 11.43
CA ALA A 156 5.21 -17.82 10.33
C ALA A 156 5.63 -16.35 10.41
N PHE A 157 4.67 -15.45 10.62
CA PHE A 157 4.94 -14.04 10.83
C PHE A 157 5.92 -13.82 11.98
N TRP A 158 5.64 -14.37 13.16
CA TRP A 158 6.51 -14.26 14.33
C TRP A 158 7.94 -14.73 14.04
N GLN A 159 8.07 -15.94 13.49
CA GLN A 159 9.37 -16.58 13.22
C GLN A 159 10.22 -15.81 12.20
N PHE A 160 9.57 -15.19 11.22
CA PHE A 160 10.25 -14.51 10.10
C PHE A 160 10.21 -12.98 10.23
N SER A 161 9.75 -12.44 11.36
CA SER A 161 9.71 -11.00 11.62
C SER A 161 10.96 -10.43 12.31
N GLY A 162 11.12 -9.11 12.19
CA GLY A 162 12.39 -8.39 12.16
C GLY A 162 13.23 -8.33 13.44
N ALA A 163 12.75 -8.79 14.60
CA ALA A 163 13.60 -8.89 15.80
C ALA A 163 14.75 -9.88 15.60
N ALA A 164 14.60 -10.85 14.67
CA ALA A 164 15.67 -11.72 14.24
C ALA A 164 16.40 -11.18 13.00
N PHE A 165 15.69 -10.76 11.94
CA PHE A 165 16.27 -10.73 10.59
C PHE A 165 17.19 -9.53 10.25
N GLY A 166 17.12 -8.41 11.00
CA GLY A 166 18.04 -7.27 10.81
C GLY A 166 19.51 -7.67 10.93
N ASP A 167 19.79 -8.57 11.87
CA ASP A 167 21.13 -9.09 12.20
C ASP A 167 21.25 -10.62 11.99
N ASN A 168 20.18 -11.33 11.61
CA ASN A 168 20.24 -12.79 11.40
C ASN A 168 20.84 -13.14 10.03
N HIS A 169 22.16 -12.97 9.94
CA HIS A 169 22.99 -13.44 8.84
C HIS A 169 22.73 -14.92 8.51
N GLN A 170 22.39 -15.75 9.51
CA GLN A 170 22.12 -17.17 9.30
C GLN A 170 20.88 -17.37 8.44
N LEU A 171 19.81 -16.61 8.65
CA LEU A 171 18.59 -16.73 7.87
C LEU A 171 18.76 -16.19 6.44
N ARG A 172 19.47 -15.07 6.26
CA ARG A 172 19.83 -14.56 4.92
C ARG A 172 20.66 -15.57 4.14
N SER A 173 21.65 -16.17 4.80
CA SER A 173 22.50 -17.22 4.24
C SER A 173 21.71 -18.50 3.94
N ALA A 174 20.84 -18.93 4.86
CA ALA A 174 19.98 -20.10 4.68
C ALA A 174 19.05 -19.92 3.48
N LEU A 175 18.47 -18.73 3.30
CA LEU A 175 17.64 -18.39 2.15
C LEU A 175 18.45 -18.01 0.90
N GLN A 176 19.79 -17.92 0.97
CA GLN A 176 20.65 -17.49 -0.13
C GLN A 176 20.19 -16.19 -0.79
N LEU A 177 19.78 -15.21 0.03
CA LEU A 177 19.41 -13.90 -0.47
C LEU A 177 20.68 -13.10 -0.73
N ASP A 178 20.80 -12.58 -1.94
CA ASP A 178 21.78 -11.53 -2.25
C ASP A 178 21.37 -10.20 -1.61
N SER A 179 22.18 -9.16 -1.76
CA SER A 179 21.88 -7.85 -1.17
C SER A 179 20.52 -7.30 -1.64
N ARG A 180 20.20 -7.45 -2.92
CA ARG A 180 18.93 -6.99 -3.51
C ARG A 180 17.74 -7.77 -2.98
N GLY A 181 17.83 -9.11 -2.99
CA GLY A 181 16.81 -10.00 -2.47
C GLY A 181 16.55 -9.78 -0.99
N ALA A 182 17.58 -9.45 -0.20
CA ALA A 182 17.41 -9.12 1.21
C ALA A 182 16.55 -7.86 1.45
N HIS A 183 16.68 -6.84 0.60
CA HIS A 183 15.85 -5.63 0.68
C HIS A 183 14.38 -5.90 0.25
N LEU A 184 14.18 -6.73 -0.78
CA LEU A 184 12.84 -7.07 -1.29
C LEU A 184 12.12 -8.12 -0.44
N TYR A 185 12.86 -8.96 0.30
CA TYR A 185 12.30 -10.04 1.09
C TYR A 185 11.20 -9.57 2.03
N TYR A 186 11.41 -8.50 2.78
CA TYR A 186 10.44 -8.00 3.77
C TYR A 186 9.11 -7.55 3.17
N PRO A 187 9.08 -6.60 2.21
CA PRO A 187 7.81 -6.17 1.62
C PRO A 187 7.10 -7.32 0.91
N VAL A 188 7.82 -8.17 0.16
CA VAL A 188 7.22 -9.32 -0.53
C VAL A 188 6.63 -10.32 0.47
N THR A 189 7.39 -10.68 1.51
CA THR A 189 6.95 -11.64 2.53
C THR A 189 5.75 -11.11 3.33
N GLY A 190 5.77 -9.84 3.73
CA GLY A 190 4.67 -9.22 4.48
C GLY A 190 3.35 -9.23 3.72
N TYR A 191 3.39 -8.87 2.43
CA TYR A 191 2.20 -8.93 1.58
C TYR A 191 1.78 -10.36 1.24
N LEU A 192 2.73 -11.30 1.10
CA LEU A 192 2.40 -12.72 0.94
C LEU A 192 1.70 -13.30 2.17
N TYR A 193 2.11 -12.94 3.39
CA TYR A 193 1.38 -13.34 4.60
C TYR A 193 -0.05 -12.82 4.62
N CYS A 194 -0.25 -11.57 4.21
CA CYS A 194 -1.60 -11.00 4.07
C CYS A 194 -2.45 -11.82 3.08
N ARG A 195 -1.87 -12.21 1.93
CA ARG A 195 -2.55 -13.03 0.93
C ARG A 195 -2.83 -14.43 1.45
N PHE A 196 -1.87 -15.10 2.07
CA PHE A 196 -2.09 -16.43 2.65
C PHE A 196 -3.18 -16.38 3.72
N LEU A 197 -3.17 -15.38 4.60
CA LEU A 197 -4.24 -15.20 5.58
C LEU A 197 -5.61 -15.05 4.91
N SER A 198 -5.73 -14.16 3.92
CA SER A 198 -6.99 -13.94 3.21
C SER A 198 -7.46 -15.19 2.45
N MET A 199 -6.54 -15.85 1.75
CA MET A 199 -6.80 -17.11 1.05
C MET A 199 -7.29 -18.19 1.99
N GLY A 200 -6.53 -18.48 3.06
CA GLY A 200 -6.84 -19.56 3.99
C GLY A 200 -8.19 -19.35 4.68
N LEU A 201 -8.47 -18.12 5.13
CA LEU A 201 -9.74 -17.81 5.78
C LEU A 201 -10.92 -17.82 4.78
N CYS A 202 -10.73 -17.31 3.57
CA CYS A 202 -11.74 -17.34 2.52
C CYS A 202 -12.08 -18.79 2.11
N LEU A 203 -11.09 -19.66 1.99
CA LEU A 203 -11.30 -21.08 1.67
C LEU A 203 -11.97 -21.81 2.83
N ALA A 204 -11.51 -21.59 4.07
CA ALA A 204 -12.12 -22.18 5.27
C ALA A 204 -13.58 -21.73 5.48
N ALA A 205 -13.96 -20.55 5.01
CA ALA A 205 -15.35 -20.06 5.05
C ALA A 205 -16.21 -20.57 3.89
N SER A 206 -15.63 -21.12 2.83
CA SER A 206 -16.32 -21.40 1.57
C SER A 206 -17.08 -22.73 1.62
N PRO A 207 -18.43 -22.74 1.51
CA PRO A 207 -19.19 -24.00 1.46
C PRO A 207 -18.84 -24.85 0.24
N ALA A 208 -18.54 -24.21 -0.91
CA ALA A 208 -18.13 -24.90 -2.14
C ALA A 208 -16.74 -25.54 -2.04
N PHE A 209 -15.88 -25.04 -1.14
CA PHE A 209 -14.60 -25.65 -0.84
C PHE A 209 -14.78 -26.85 0.08
N LEU A 210 -15.64 -26.72 1.10
CA LEU A 210 -15.88 -27.74 2.11
C LEU A 210 -16.86 -28.85 1.67
N SER A 211 -17.55 -28.69 0.54
CA SER A 211 -18.56 -29.64 0.05
C SER A 211 -18.01 -31.03 -0.27
N ASP A 212 -16.72 -31.12 -0.64
CA ASP A 212 -16.05 -32.40 -0.87
C ASP A 212 -15.62 -32.99 0.47
N SER A 213 -15.90 -34.25 0.79
CA SER A 213 -15.47 -34.84 2.08
C SER A 213 -13.97 -35.13 2.13
N ASN A 214 -13.29 -35.28 0.98
CA ASN A 214 -11.88 -35.62 0.93
C ASN A 214 -10.99 -34.36 0.91
N PRO A 215 -10.17 -34.11 1.94
CA PRO A 215 -9.36 -32.90 2.03
C PRO A 215 -8.29 -32.79 0.94
N VAL A 216 -7.71 -33.91 0.50
CA VAL A 216 -6.72 -33.90 -0.60
C VAL A 216 -7.40 -33.47 -1.90
N ARG A 217 -8.61 -33.95 -2.16
CA ARG A 217 -9.38 -33.55 -3.35
C ARG A 217 -9.77 -32.08 -3.30
N ARG A 218 -10.12 -31.53 -2.12
CA ARG A 218 -10.32 -30.07 -1.92
C ARG A 218 -9.06 -29.29 -2.33
N ILE A 219 -7.91 -29.67 -1.79
CA ILE A 219 -6.63 -29.00 -2.06
C ILE A 219 -6.32 -29.06 -3.56
N VAL A 220 -6.31 -30.24 -4.17
CA VAL A 220 -5.98 -30.41 -5.60
C VAL A 220 -6.90 -29.58 -6.50
N ARG A 221 -8.20 -29.52 -6.20
CA ARG A 221 -9.18 -28.76 -6.99
C ARG A 221 -8.94 -27.24 -6.93
N TYR A 222 -8.54 -26.72 -5.78
CA TYR A 222 -8.38 -25.27 -5.57
C TYR A 222 -6.92 -24.79 -5.68
N LEU A 223 -5.95 -25.70 -5.78
CA LEU A 223 -4.54 -25.39 -5.88
C LEU A 223 -4.21 -24.43 -7.04
N PRO A 224 -4.76 -24.57 -8.26
CA PRO A 224 -4.44 -23.64 -9.34
C PRO A 224 -4.86 -22.20 -9.06
N VAL A 225 -6.10 -22.02 -8.56
CA VAL A 225 -6.64 -20.68 -8.29
C VAL A 225 -6.00 -20.05 -7.05
N SER A 226 -5.69 -20.86 -6.03
CA SER A 226 -5.00 -20.41 -4.83
C SER A 226 -3.56 -19.98 -5.15
N LEU A 227 -2.85 -20.73 -6.01
CA LEU A 227 -1.51 -20.36 -6.48
C LEU A 227 -1.54 -19.08 -7.32
N HIS A 228 -2.50 -18.96 -8.24
CA HIS A 228 -2.66 -17.73 -9.03
C HIS A 228 -2.95 -16.53 -8.12
N TYR A 229 -3.82 -16.68 -7.13
CA TYR A 229 -4.06 -15.61 -6.16
C TYR A 229 -2.86 -15.33 -5.26
N ALA A 230 -2.09 -16.31 -4.82
CA ALA A 230 -0.93 -16.05 -3.96
C ALA A 230 0.23 -15.40 -4.74
N PHE A 231 0.46 -15.89 -5.96
CA PHE A 231 1.57 -15.54 -6.82
C PHE A 231 1.10 -14.79 -8.07
N TYR A 232 0.19 -13.84 -7.93
CA TYR A 232 -0.18 -12.95 -9.04
C TYR A 232 0.91 -11.87 -9.18
N LEU A 233 1.65 -11.87 -10.29
CA LEU A 233 2.85 -11.05 -10.44
C LEU A 233 2.60 -9.55 -10.21
N PRO A 234 1.52 -8.93 -10.75
CA PRO A 234 1.32 -7.49 -10.58
C PRO A 234 1.30 -7.02 -9.13
N ASN A 235 0.87 -7.82 -8.15
CA ASN A 235 0.98 -7.43 -6.74
C ASN A 235 1.88 -8.36 -5.92
N PHE A 236 2.82 -9.05 -6.57
CA PHE A 236 3.79 -9.91 -5.89
C PHE A 236 4.97 -9.10 -5.33
N LEU A 237 5.54 -8.17 -6.11
CA LEU A 237 6.75 -7.41 -5.74
C LEU A 237 6.47 -6.14 -4.90
N GLY A 238 5.40 -6.12 -4.10
CA GLY A 238 5.11 -5.01 -3.18
C GLY A 238 4.02 -4.02 -3.62
N ALA A 239 3.17 -4.39 -4.57
CA ALA A 239 1.96 -3.63 -4.89
C ALA A 239 0.81 -3.96 -3.90
N PRO A 240 -0.28 -3.17 -3.85
CA PRO A 240 -1.29 -3.31 -2.82
C PRO A 240 -2.03 -4.65 -2.93
N VAL A 241 -2.25 -5.27 -1.77
CA VAL A 241 -2.91 -6.58 -1.69
C VAL A 241 -4.41 -6.44 -1.96
N VAL A 242 -4.95 -7.43 -2.67
CA VAL A 242 -6.39 -7.63 -2.85
C VAL A 242 -6.79 -8.84 -2.01
N THR A 243 -7.95 -8.83 -1.39
CA THR A 243 -8.49 -9.98 -0.66
C THR A 243 -8.87 -11.11 -1.64
N MET A 244 -8.85 -12.37 -1.19
CA MET A 244 -9.11 -13.52 -2.08
C MET A 244 -10.52 -13.47 -2.68
N ASP A 245 -11.52 -13.10 -1.88
CA ASP A 245 -12.91 -12.95 -2.31
C ASP A 245 -13.05 -11.89 -3.42
N GLU A 246 -12.41 -10.74 -3.26
CA GLU A 246 -12.44 -9.67 -4.26
C GLU A 246 -11.70 -10.07 -5.54
N PHE A 247 -10.55 -10.75 -5.42
CA PHE A 247 -9.82 -11.26 -6.58
C PHE A 247 -10.66 -12.27 -7.38
N LEU A 248 -11.29 -13.23 -6.70
CA LEU A 248 -12.19 -14.21 -7.33
C LEU A 248 -13.38 -13.53 -7.99
N ARG A 249 -14.01 -12.57 -7.31
CA ARG A 249 -15.15 -11.79 -7.83
C ARG A 249 -14.78 -11.06 -9.12
N GLN A 250 -13.61 -10.43 -9.16
CA GLN A 250 -13.12 -9.72 -10.35
C GLN A 250 -12.81 -10.70 -11.50
N LYS A 251 -12.22 -11.87 -11.22
CA LYS A 251 -11.94 -12.90 -12.23
C LYS A 251 -13.20 -13.58 -12.79
N GLN A 252 -14.27 -13.66 -12.00
CA GLN A 252 -15.57 -14.20 -12.43
C GLN A 252 -16.44 -13.18 -13.18
N ALA A 253 -16.12 -11.89 -13.08
CA ALA A 253 -16.86 -10.86 -13.80
C ALA A 253 -16.75 -11.11 -15.32
N PRO A 254 -17.82 -10.82 -16.10
CA PRO A 254 -17.76 -10.89 -17.56
C PRO A 254 -16.53 -10.13 -18.04
N ASN A 255 -15.79 -10.77 -18.97
CA ASN A 255 -14.50 -10.31 -19.46
C ASN A 255 -14.51 -8.77 -19.58
N PRO A 256 -13.69 -8.04 -18.81
CA PRO A 256 -13.83 -6.60 -18.75
C PRO A 256 -13.69 -6.06 -20.16
N ALA A 257 -14.67 -5.27 -20.59
CA ALA A 257 -14.60 -4.55 -21.85
C ALA A 257 -13.20 -3.93 -21.96
N ALA A 258 -12.55 -4.12 -23.11
CA ALA A 258 -11.18 -3.70 -23.31
C ALA A 258 -11.00 -2.28 -22.77
N VAL A 259 -10.07 -2.10 -21.83
CA VAL A 259 -9.84 -0.79 -21.21
C VAL A 259 -9.55 0.19 -22.35
N PRO A 260 -10.31 1.30 -22.48
CA PRO A 260 -10.12 2.20 -23.61
C PRO A 260 -8.69 2.70 -23.68
N VAL A 261 -8.09 2.70 -24.88
CA VAL A 261 -6.69 3.13 -25.10
C VAL A 261 -6.41 4.50 -24.51
N ARG A 262 -7.39 5.42 -24.59
CA ARG A 262 -7.33 6.74 -23.96
C ARG A 262 -7.10 6.67 -22.45
N GLN A 263 -7.78 5.76 -21.74
CA GLN A 263 -7.61 5.60 -20.29
C GLN A 263 -6.23 5.01 -19.96
N ILE A 264 -5.76 4.04 -20.76
CA ILE A 264 -4.42 3.46 -20.62
C ILE A 264 -3.37 4.55 -20.79
N LEU A 265 -3.45 5.32 -21.88
CA LEU A 265 -2.51 6.39 -22.20
C LEU A 265 -2.54 7.49 -21.14
N SER A 266 -3.73 7.88 -20.65
CA SER A 266 -3.87 8.85 -19.56
C SER A 266 -3.18 8.38 -18.28
N ARG A 267 -3.37 7.11 -17.89
CA ARG A 267 -2.69 6.52 -16.73
C ARG A 267 -1.18 6.47 -16.92
N LEU A 268 -0.72 6.03 -18.10
CA LEU A 268 0.69 5.96 -18.43
C LEU A 268 1.37 7.33 -18.35
N LEU A 269 0.80 8.34 -19.01
CA LEU A 269 1.31 9.72 -18.97
C LEU A 269 1.34 10.27 -17.55
N ARG A 270 0.32 9.99 -16.75
CA ARG A 270 0.28 10.37 -15.33
C ARG A 270 1.41 9.71 -14.54
N LEU A 271 1.66 8.42 -14.72
CA LEU A 271 2.74 7.71 -14.02
C LEU A 271 4.11 8.26 -14.43
N CYS A 272 4.35 8.45 -15.73
CA CYS A 272 5.58 9.06 -16.24
C CYS A 272 5.79 10.48 -15.70
N PHE A 273 4.75 11.30 -15.69
CA PHE A 273 4.80 12.66 -15.13
C PHE A 273 5.23 12.62 -13.67
N TRP A 274 4.57 11.81 -12.84
CA TRP A 274 4.91 11.72 -11.43
C TRP A 274 6.29 11.11 -11.19
N LEU A 275 6.75 10.18 -12.04
CA LEU A 275 8.09 9.62 -11.96
C LEU A 275 9.14 10.71 -12.22
N ALA A 276 8.95 11.48 -13.31
CA ALA A 276 9.81 12.61 -13.63
C ALA A 276 9.77 13.68 -12.53
N PHE A 277 8.59 13.94 -11.96
CA PHE A 277 8.43 14.87 -10.85
C PHE A 277 9.16 14.40 -9.58
N THR A 278 9.10 13.11 -9.22
CA THR A 278 9.86 12.57 -8.08
C THR A 278 11.36 12.77 -8.28
N VAL A 279 11.88 12.42 -9.47
CA VAL A 279 13.29 12.62 -9.81
C VAL A 279 13.65 14.10 -9.72
N PHE A 280 12.82 14.99 -10.25
CA PHE A 280 13.01 16.43 -10.14
C PHE A 280 13.07 16.92 -8.69
N VAL A 281 12.16 16.44 -7.82
CA VAL A 281 12.16 16.81 -6.40
C VAL A 281 13.45 16.32 -5.72
N LEU A 282 13.93 15.11 -6.00
CA LEU A 282 15.18 14.59 -5.43
C LEU A 282 16.43 15.38 -5.87
N HIS A 283 16.39 16.04 -7.03
CA HIS A 283 17.45 16.95 -7.48
C HIS A 283 17.37 18.33 -6.83
N CYS A 284 16.15 18.82 -6.61
CA CYS A 284 15.92 20.17 -6.11
C CYS A 284 15.95 20.26 -4.58
N PHE A 285 15.47 19.22 -3.91
CA PHE A 285 15.24 19.14 -2.48
C PHE A 285 15.97 17.92 -1.93
N HIS A 286 17.21 18.13 -1.46
CA HIS A 286 18.02 17.13 -0.76
C HIS A 286 17.51 16.86 0.66
N ALA A 287 16.20 16.65 0.81
CA ALA A 287 15.51 16.62 2.10
C ALA A 287 15.94 15.44 2.98
N GLY A 288 16.27 14.30 2.39
CA GLY A 288 16.75 13.14 3.11
C GLY A 288 18.19 13.30 3.58
N ALA A 289 19.08 13.75 2.69
CA ALA A 289 20.46 14.10 3.07
C ALA A 289 20.47 15.20 4.15
N TYR A 290 19.58 16.18 4.03
CA TYR A 290 19.41 17.22 5.02
C TYR A 290 18.95 16.66 6.37
N LEU A 291 17.95 15.77 6.39
CA LEU A 291 17.47 15.11 7.61
C LEU A 291 18.56 14.29 8.31
N GLU A 292 19.36 13.52 7.57
CA GLU A 292 20.50 12.77 8.13
C GLU A 292 21.50 13.72 8.78
N THR A 293 21.78 14.86 8.14
CA THR A 293 22.73 15.82 8.67
C THR A 293 22.20 16.52 9.94
N LEU A 294 20.89 16.79 10.03
CA LEU A 294 20.25 17.23 11.27
C LEU A 294 20.41 16.21 12.40
N GLY A 295 20.24 14.91 12.10
CA GLY A 295 20.44 13.82 13.06
C GLY A 295 21.89 13.72 13.56
N ILE A 296 22.87 13.81 12.65
CA ILE A 296 24.30 13.83 13.01
C ILE A 296 24.63 15.00 13.93
N ARG A 297 24.08 16.20 13.66
CA ARG A 297 24.27 17.37 14.52
C ARG A 297 23.72 17.16 15.92
N GLN A 298 22.52 16.59 16.05
CA GLN A 298 21.93 16.30 17.34
C GLN A 298 22.80 15.32 18.15
N ILE A 299 23.31 14.27 17.50
CA ILE A 299 24.16 13.26 18.15
C ILE A 299 25.51 13.85 18.56
N ARG A 300 26.19 14.57 17.65
CA ARG A 300 27.57 15.06 17.84
C ARG A 300 27.66 16.29 18.73
N HIS A 301 26.72 17.23 18.59
CA HIS A 301 26.81 18.54 19.21
C HIS A 301 25.81 18.75 20.36
N ARG A 302 24.84 17.83 20.55
CA ARG A 302 23.73 17.95 21.52
C ARG A 302 23.00 19.31 21.47
N GLY A 303 23.11 20.01 20.34
CA GLY A 303 22.46 21.30 20.14
C GLY A 303 20.97 21.11 19.82
N PRO A 304 20.13 22.09 20.17
CA PRO A 304 18.73 22.08 19.76
C PRO A 304 18.63 22.11 18.22
N ILE A 305 17.76 21.27 17.65
CA ILE A 305 17.38 21.38 16.25
C ILE A 305 16.25 22.41 16.17
N ASP A 306 16.35 23.37 15.27
CA ASP A 306 15.25 24.27 14.97
C ASP A 306 14.02 23.47 14.48
N PRO A 307 12.86 23.55 15.16
CA PRO A 307 11.65 22.84 14.78
C PRO A 307 11.20 23.10 13.33
N ALA A 308 11.45 24.29 12.78
CA ALA A 308 11.10 24.62 11.40
C ALA A 308 11.90 23.78 10.40
N HIS A 309 13.19 23.59 10.66
CA HIS A 309 14.08 22.79 9.81
C HIS A 309 13.75 21.31 9.88
N LEU A 310 13.48 20.79 11.09
CA LEU A 310 13.06 19.41 11.28
C LEU A 310 11.70 19.15 10.62
N GLY A 311 10.74 20.05 10.84
CA GLY A 311 9.40 19.98 10.25
C GLY A 311 9.44 19.98 8.73
N PHE A 312 10.24 20.86 8.12
CA PHE A 312 10.44 20.90 6.68
C PHE A 312 11.04 19.58 6.13
N ALA A 313 12.09 19.08 6.77
CA ALA A 313 12.77 17.85 6.34
C ALA A 313 11.86 16.63 6.42
N LEU A 314 11.14 16.48 7.54
CA LEU A 314 10.17 15.41 7.75
C LEU A 314 8.98 15.50 6.78
N TYR A 315 8.44 16.69 6.57
CA TYR A 315 7.34 16.90 5.63
C TYR A 315 7.74 16.53 4.21
N THR A 316 8.87 17.05 3.72
CA THR A 316 9.35 16.78 2.36
C THR A 316 9.69 15.30 2.18
N ARG A 317 10.29 14.65 3.18
CA ARG A 317 10.53 13.21 3.19
C ARG A 317 9.24 12.40 3.13
N GLY A 318 8.19 12.83 3.85
CA GLY A 318 6.86 12.24 3.76
C GLY A 318 6.24 12.39 2.35
N GLN A 319 6.35 13.56 1.73
CA GLN A 319 5.86 13.76 0.37
C GLN A 319 6.60 12.88 -0.65
N LEU A 320 7.92 12.78 -0.53
CA LEU A 320 8.73 11.87 -1.35
C LEU A 320 8.28 10.42 -1.18
N PHE A 321 8.10 9.96 0.06
CA PHE A 321 7.55 8.63 0.34
C PHE A 321 6.21 8.38 -0.37
N HIS A 322 5.30 9.35 -0.34
CA HIS A 322 4.03 9.24 -1.06
C HIS A 322 4.22 9.12 -2.60
N LEU A 323 5.11 9.93 -3.18
CA LEU A 323 5.41 9.90 -4.61
C LEU A 323 6.07 8.58 -5.05
N GLU A 324 6.92 7.99 -4.22
CA GLU A 324 7.51 6.66 -4.48
C GLU A 324 6.41 5.58 -4.53
N TYR A 325 5.49 5.59 -3.57
CA TYR A 325 4.38 4.62 -3.52
C TYR A 325 3.42 4.75 -4.71
N LEU A 326 3.26 5.97 -5.24
CA LEU A 326 2.53 6.17 -6.50
C LEU A 326 3.15 5.34 -7.63
N GLN A 327 4.48 5.22 -7.67
CA GLN A 327 5.18 4.39 -8.66
C GLN A 327 5.09 2.90 -8.31
N TYR A 328 5.39 2.52 -7.07
CA TYR A 328 5.32 1.11 -6.63
C TYR A 328 3.95 0.49 -6.92
N TYR A 329 2.87 1.25 -6.73
CA TYR A 329 1.51 0.75 -6.87
C TYR A 329 0.93 1.04 -8.25
N GLY A 330 1.31 2.16 -8.86
CA GLY A 330 0.73 2.64 -10.10
C GLY A 330 1.08 1.78 -11.31
N TRP A 331 2.35 1.43 -11.49
CA TRP A 331 2.78 0.59 -12.61
C TRP A 331 2.11 -0.78 -12.57
N PRO A 332 2.13 -1.54 -11.47
CA PRO A 332 1.51 -2.84 -11.48
C PRO A 332 -0.03 -2.77 -11.52
N ALA A 333 -0.65 -1.72 -10.96
CA ALA A 333 -2.09 -1.49 -11.13
C ALA A 333 -2.49 -1.23 -12.59
N LEU A 334 -1.63 -0.58 -13.39
CA LEU A 334 -1.85 -0.43 -14.82
C LEU A 334 -1.91 -1.81 -15.49
N PHE A 335 -0.90 -2.65 -15.30
CA PHE A 335 -0.86 -4.00 -15.89
C PHE A 335 -1.99 -4.90 -15.41
N ALA A 336 -2.28 -4.89 -14.10
CA ALA A 336 -3.41 -5.65 -13.55
C ALA A 336 -4.74 -5.23 -14.17
N SER A 337 -4.94 -3.93 -14.41
CA SER A 337 -6.17 -3.43 -15.05
C SER A 337 -6.32 -3.91 -16.49
N LEU A 338 -5.22 -4.14 -17.19
CA LEU A 338 -5.22 -4.76 -18.52
C LEU A 338 -5.60 -6.24 -18.48
N GLU A 339 -5.52 -6.90 -17.33
CA GLU A 339 -5.98 -8.27 -17.12
C GLU A 339 -7.37 -8.35 -16.47
N GLY A 340 -8.03 -7.20 -16.28
CA GLY A 340 -9.32 -7.13 -15.63
C GLY A 340 -9.30 -7.14 -14.12
N VAL A 341 -8.12 -7.06 -13.50
CA VAL A 341 -7.95 -7.00 -12.05
C VAL A 341 -7.75 -5.54 -11.64
N GLN A 342 -8.67 -5.01 -10.85
CA GLN A 342 -8.53 -3.68 -10.25
C GLN A 342 -7.85 -3.81 -8.89
N LEU A 343 -6.59 -3.37 -8.81
CA LEU A 343 -5.88 -3.23 -7.55
C LEU A 343 -6.40 -2.02 -6.76
N PRO A 344 -6.27 -2.01 -5.42
CA PRO A 344 -6.62 -0.87 -4.60
C PRO A 344 -5.86 0.37 -5.04
N HIS A 345 -6.53 1.51 -4.98
CA HIS A 345 -5.92 2.77 -5.36
C HIS A 345 -4.76 3.11 -4.40
N TRP A 346 -3.69 3.69 -4.94
CA TRP A 346 -2.48 4.11 -4.23
C TRP A 346 -2.78 5.10 -3.08
N PRO A 347 -1.82 5.32 -2.16
CA PRO A 347 -2.06 6.10 -0.97
C PRO A 347 -2.67 7.47 -1.28
N ALA A 348 -3.51 8.01 -0.40
CA ALA A 348 -3.90 9.42 -0.54
C ALA A 348 -2.69 10.34 -0.28
N CYS A 349 -2.71 11.54 -0.86
CA CYS A 349 -1.72 12.56 -0.55
C CYS A 349 -1.75 12.88 0.94
N ILE A 350 -0.58 12.89 1.58
CA ILE A 350 -0.44 13.09 3.04
C ILE A 350 -1.03 14.44 3.46
N CYS A 351 -0.94 15.48 2.61
CA CYS A 351 -1.53 16.80 2.87
C CYS A 351 -3.05 16.78 2.96
N GLY A 352 -3.70 15.79 2.34
CA GLY A 352 -5.15 15.66 2.32
C GLY A 352 -5.72 14.83 3.48
N VAL A 353 -4.86 14.26 4.33
CA VAL A 353 -5.26 13.42 5.46
C VAL A 353 -5.39 14.29 6.70
N VAL A 354 -6.62 14.43 7.22
CA VAL A 354 -6.91 15.35 8.34
C VAL A 354 -7.05 14.64 9.69
N SER A 355 -7.04 13.31 9.72
CA SER A 355 -7.06 12.52 10.95
C SER A 355 -6.30 11.20 10.83
N TYR A 356 -5.89 10.63 11.97
CA TYR A 356 -5.17 9.35 11.98
C TYR A 356 -6.07 8.18 11.59
N ARG A 357 -7.35 8.24 11.97
CA ARG A 357 -8.34 7.27 11.52
C ARG A 357 -8.46 7.25 9.99
N GLU A 358 -8.40 8.41 9.36
CA GLU A 358 -8.38 8.53 7.90
C GLU A 358 -7.04 8.05 7.32
N MET A 359 -5.92 8.39 7.95
CA MET A 359 -4.58 7.93 7.56
C MET A 359 -4.53 6.41 7.40
N TRP A 360 -4.99 5.64 8.39
CA TRP A 360 -4.98 4.17 8.34
C TRP A 360 -5.76 3.57 7.19
N ARG A 361 -6.83 4.24 6.76
CA ARG A 361 -7.69 3.79 5.67
C ARG A 361 -7.13 4.15 4.31
N LEU A 362 -6.39 5.25 4.23
CA LEU A 362 -5.95 5.85 2.98
C LEU A 362 -4.48 5.61 2.68
N PHE A 363 -3.67 5.24 3.67
CA PHE A 363 -2.25 4.96 3.51
C PHE A 363 -2.02 3.71 2.65
N ASP A 364 -2.54 2.55 3.05
CA ASP A 364 -2.56 1.35 2.21
C ASP A 364 -3.96 0.73 2.30
N ARG A 365 -4.76 0.96 1.25
CA ARG A 365 -6.15 0.49 1.19
C ARG A 365 -6.25 -1.05 1.15
N GLY A 366 -5.28 -1.70 0.50
CA GLY A 366 -5.26 -3.15 0.36
C GLY A 366 -4.96 -3.82 1.69
N LEU A 367 -3.91 -3.33 2.35
CA LEU A 367 -3.56 -3.77 3.68
C LEU A 367 -4.67 -3.47 4.69
N PHE A 368 -5.26 -2.27 4.64
CA PHE A 368 -6.39 -1.91 5.50
C PHE A 368 -7.57 -2.87 5.30
N ALA A 369 -7.89 -3.29 4.07
CA ALA A 369 -8.96 -4.27 3.81
C ALA A 369 -8.64 -5.62 4.44
N ILE A 370 -7.41 -6.14 4.27
CA ILE A 370 -6.98 -7.40 4.89
C ILE A 370 -7.11 -7.31 6.41
N VAL A 371 -6.53 -6.27 7.00
CA VAL A 371 -6.56 -6.03 8.43
C VAL A 371 -8.00 -5.91 8.94
N ARG A 372 -8.84 -5.11 8.28
CA ARG A 372 -10.24 -4.93 8.68
C ARG A 372 -11.01 -6.24 8.63
N ASP A 373 -10.99 -6.91 7.48
CA ASP A 373 -11.89 -8.03 7.19
C ASP A 373 -11.42 -9.34 7.81
N HIS A 374 -10.10 -9.53 7.90
CA HIS A 374 -9.51 -10.79 8.33
C HIS A 374 -8.97 -10.73 9.75
N VAL A 375 -8.66 -9.54 10.30
CA VAL A 375 -8.11 -9.37 11.66
C VAL A 375 -9.09 -8.69 12.60
N TYR A 376 -9.43 -7.44 12.32
CA TYR A 376 -10.17 -6.58 13.23
C TYR A 376 -11.62 -7.02 13.41
N ILE A 377 -12.37 -7.26 12.32
CA ILE A 377 -13.77 -7.68 12.40
C ILE A 377 -13.88 -9.06 13.06
N PRO A 378 -13.11 -10.10 12.69
CA PRO A 378 -13.22 -11.39 13.35
C PRO A 378 -12.88 -11.34 14.84
N LEU A 379 -11.90 -10.54 15.26
CA LEU A 379 -11.55 -10.39 16.69
C LEU A 379 -12.54 -9.49 17.46
N GLY A 380 -13.11 -8.48 16.80
CA GLY A 380 -14.02 -7.51 17.42
C GLY A 380 -15.50 -7.89 17.36
N ALA A 381 -15.89 -8.75 16.42
CA ALA A 381 -17.25 -9.24 16.19
C ALA A 381 -17.45 -10.71 16.57
N ALA A 382 -16.38 -11.45 16.93
CA ALA A 382 -16.53 -12.68 17.71
C ALA A 382 -17.16 -12.29 19.05
N GLY A 383 -18.48 -12.49 19.13
CA GLY A 383 -19.29 -12.19 20.30
C GLY A 383 -18.65 -12.75 21.55
N SER A 384 -18.13 -11.85 22.38
CA SER A 384 -18.52 -11.70 23.78
C SER A 384 -19.31 -12.86 24.41
N VAL A 385 -18.68 -14.01 24.58
CA VAL A 385 -18.86 -14.75 25.85
C VAL A 385 -18.07 -14.02 26.96
N TRP A 386 -17.00 -13.31 26.60
CA TRP A 386 -16.16 -12.53 27.53
C TRP A 386 -16.55 -11.04 27.67
N ALA A 387 -17.20 -10.43 26.68
CA ALA A 387 -17.56 -9.00 26.72
C ALA A 387 -18.95 -8.72 27.33
N ALA A 388 -19.73 -9.75 27.67
CA ALA A 388 -20.99 -9.59 28.40
C ALA A 388 -20.78 -9.30 29.90
N SER A 389 -19.62 -9.66 30.46
CA SER A 389 -19.32 -9.44 31.89
C SER A 389 -18.60 -8.13 32.19
N CYS A 390 -18.10 -7.39 31.19
CA CYS A 390 -17.30 -6.20 31.43
C CYS A 390 -17.80 -5.03 30.58
N SER A 391 -18.56 -4.12 31.19
CA SER A 391 -18.69 -2.74 30.72
C SER A 391 -17.50 -1.91 31.24
N PRO A 392 -16.95 -0.93 30.50
CA PRO A 392 -17.33 -0.47 29.15
C PRO A 392 -16.47 -1.12 28.05
N PRO A 393 -16.91 -1.05 26.77
CA PRO A 393 -16.35 -1.85 25.69
C PRO A 393 -14.91 -1.41 25.36
N GLN A 394 -13.93 -2.28 25.64
CA GLN A 394 -12.57 -2.18 25.11
C GLN A 394 -12.20 -3.24 24.03
N PRO A 395 -13.06 -3.56 23.04
CA PRO A 395 -12.63 -4.39 21.91
C PRO A 395 -11.67 -3.72 20.88
N PRO A 396 -11.52 -2.38 20.75
CA PRO A 396 -10.59 -1.83 19.75
C PRO A 396 -9.12 -1.92 20.17
N SER A 397 -8.77 -2.24 21.42
CA SER A 397 -7.39 -2.17 21.91
C SER A 397 -6.56 -3.41 21.54
N ALA A 398 -7.10 -4.62 21.70
CA ALA A 398 -6.34 -5.86 21.48
C ALA A 398 -6.13 -6.19 19.99
N SER A 399 -7.15 -5.97 19.15
CA SER A 399 -7.05 -6.15 17.69
C SER A 399 -6.08 -5.14 17.08
N SER A 400 -6.18 -3.87 17.48
CA SER A 400 -5.23 -2.82 17.06
C SER A 400 -3.82 -3.09 17.58
N ALA A 401 -3.64 -3.54 18.82
CA ALA A 401 -2.33 -3.92 19.36
C ALA A 401 -1.71 -5.10 18.61
N PHE A 402 -2.51 -6.09 18.19
CA PHE A 402 -2.04 -7.23 17.39
C PHE A 402 -1.63 -6.81 15.97
N ILE A 403 -2.44 -5.98 15.29
CA ILE A 403 -2.15 -5.39 13.97
C ILE A 403 -0.87 -4.55 14.03
N MET A 404 -0.69 -3.82 15.12
CA MET A 404 0.47 -2.97 15.34
C MET A 404 1.72 -3.78 15.69
N ALA A 405 1.61 -4.80 16.54
CA ALA A 405 2.71 -5.71 16.85
C ALA A 405 3.19 -6.45 15.60
N THR A 406 2.29 -6.83 14.69
CA THR A 406 2.63 -7.40 13.39
C THR A 406 3.27 -6.35 12.47
N MET A 407 2.67 -5.16 12.27
CA MET A 407 3.25 -4.13 11.39
C MET A 407 4.64 -3.63 11.81
N THR A 408 4.87 -3.48 13.12
CA THR A 408 6.14 -3.01 13.69
C THR A 408 7.29 -3.99 13.51
N GLN A 409 6.95 -5.25 13.30
CA GLN A 409 7.85 -6.37 13.10
C GLN A 409 8.21 -6.59 11.62
N CYS A 410 7.52 -5.95 10.66
CA CYS A 410 7.71 -6.17 9.22
C CYS A 410 8.94 -5.50 8.58
N ARG A 411 9.72 -4.66 9.29
CA ARG A 411 10.89 -3.97 8.71
C ARG A 411 12.12 -4.04 9.61
N SER A 412 13.26 -4.42 9.03
CA SER A 412 14.59 -4.46 9.68
C SER A 412 14.96 -3.13 10.36
N GLY A 413 15.58 -3.21 11.54
CA GLY A 413 16.38 -2.15 12.17
C GLY A 413 15.61 -0.99 12.82
N TYR A 414 14.32 -0.83 12.53
CA TYR A 414 13.50 0.29 12.99
C TYR A 414 12.30 -0.14 13.85
N CYS A 415 12.40 -1.27 14.56
CA CYS A 415 11.38 -1.71 15.52
C CYS A 415 11.03 -0.61 16.55
N SER A 416 12.00 0.24 16.91
CA SER A 416 11.75 1.41 17.77
C SER A 416 10.93 2.49 17.06
N ILE A 417 11.23 2.85 15.81
CA ILE A 417 10.53 3.93 15.09
C ILE A 417 9.12 3.50 14.69
N TRP A 418 8.95 2.30 14.13
CA TRP A 418 7.62 1.78 13.82
C TRP A 418 6.86 1.44 15.09
N GLY A 419 7.51 0.85 16.11
CA GLY A 419 6.92 0.61 17.43
C GLY A 419 6.39 1.89 18.08
N SER A 420 7.19 2.95 18.05
CA SER A 420 6.80 4.28 18.53
C SER A 420 5.72 4.91 17.66
N SER A 421 5.80 4.79 16.34
CA SER A 421 4.81 5.35 15.40
C SER A 421 3.48 4.61 15.51
N ALA A 422 3.51 3.30 15.69
CA ALA A 422 2.37 2.44 15.93
C ALA A 422 1.73 2.76 17.29
N LEU A 423 2.54 2.88 18.35
CA LEU A 423 2.05 3.29 19.66
C LEU A 423 1.46 4.71 19.64
N ASN A 424 2.12 5.66 18.98
CA ASN A 424 1.63 7.04 18.81
C ASN A 424 0.36 7.08 17.96
N CYS A 425 0.27 6.28 16.90
CA CYS A 425 -0.94 6.14 16.10
C CYS A 425 -2.08 5.48 16.90
N TRP A 426 -1.79 4.49 17.75
CA TRP A 426 -2.78 3.86 18.63
C TRP A 426 -3.28 4.82 19.71
N LEU A 427 -2.37 5.55 20.36
CA LEU A 427 -2.70 6.62 21.30
C LEU A 427 -3.51 7.70 20.59
N SER A 428 -3.15 8.07 19.36
CA SER A 428 -3.87 9.08 18.59
C SER A 428 -5.27 8.62 18.16
N ASP A 429 -5.44 7.38 17.68
CA ASP A 429 -6.77 6.86 17.31
C ASP A 429 -7.65 6.67 18.55
N SER A 430 -7.07 6.19 19.66
CA SER A 430 -7.77 6.05 20.93
C SER A 430 -8.21 7.41 21.51
N THR A 431 -7.39 8.45 21.36
CA THR A 431 -7.74 9.81 21.78
C THR A 431 -8.75 10.46 20.84
N GLU A 432 -8.67 10.22 19.52
CA GLU A 432 -9.65 10.66 18.52
C GLU A 432 -11.02 10.00 18.74
N LEU A 433 -11.05 8.72 19.11
CA LEU A 433 -12.29 8.01 19.47
C LEU A 433 -12.89 8.56 20.76
N ARG A 434 -12.07 8.81 21.79
CA ARG A 434 -12.54 9.41 23.05
C ARG A 434 -13.04 10.83 22.84
N SER A 435 -12.35 11.66 22.06
CA SER A 435 -12.76 13.04 21.77
C SER A 435 -14.03 13.08 20.93
N GLY A 436 -14.18 12.20 19.92
CA GLY A 436 -15.40 12.04 19.15
C GLY A 436 -16.61 11.63 20.01
N ASN A 437 -16.41 10.69 20.95
CA ASN A 437 -17.46 10.28 21.89
C ASN A 437 -17.83 11.41 22.86
N LEU A 438 -16.86 12.16 23.36
CA LEU A 438 -17.07 13.35 24.20
C LEU A 438 -17.82 14.46 23.44
N CYS A 439 -17.52 14.68 22.16
CA CYS A 439 -18.24 15.64 21.32
C CYS A 439 -19.68 15.20 21.00
N SER A 440 -19.95 13.89 21.01
CA SER A 440 -21.29 13.34 20.73
C SER A 440 -22.24 13.44 21.94
N ASN A 441 -21.71 13.51 23.15
CA ASN A 441 -22.47 13.67 24.40
C ASN A 441 -22.83 15.15 24.68
N GLY A 442 -24.05 15.53 24.28
CA GLY A 442 -24.90 16.53 24.94
C GLY A 442 -24.49 18.01 24.91
N SER A 443 -23.36 18.39 25.48
CA SER A 443 -23.00 19.79 25.75
C SER A 443 -22.17 20.45 24.64
N ALA A 444 -21.45 19.67 23.83
CA ALA A 444 -20.64 20.17 22.72
C ALA A 444 -21.44 20.46 21.43
N ARG A 445 -22.72 20.04 21.33
CA ARG A 445 -23.55 20.18 20.12
C ARG A 445 -23.77 21.62 19.67
N ARG A 446 -23.78 22.60 20.58
CA ARG A 446 -24.00 24.02 20.23
C ARG A 446 -22.77 24.71 19.63
N VAL A 447 -21.57 24.39 20.11
CA VAL A 447 -20.32 24.96 19.58
C VAL A 447 -19.87 24.23 18.32
N SER A 448 -20.02 22.90 18.31
CA SER A 448 -19.68 22.07 17.15
C SER A 448 -20.63 22.27 15.97
N ALA A 449 -21.91 22.62 16.15
CA ALA A 449 -22.80 22.93 15.03
C ALA A 449 -22.47 24.24 14.30
N VAL A 450 -21.91 25.24 14.99
CA VAL A 450 -21.45 26.50 14.39
C VAL A 450 -20.14 26.26 13.63
N TRP A 451 -19.20 25.53 14.24
CA TRP A 451 -17.95 25.12 13.57
C TRP A 451 -18.17 24.12 12.43
N TRP A 452 -19.14 23.20 12.53
CA TRP A 452 -19.51 22.28 11.43
C TRP A 452 -20.24 22.99 10.29
N ARG A 453 -20.98 24.08 10.54
CA ARG A 453 -21.59 24.89 9.47
C ARG A 453 -20.56 25.76 8.76
N LEU A 454 -19.57 26.29 9.49
CA LEU A 454 -18.43 26.99 8.90
C LEU A 454 -17.50 26.02 8.15
N SER A 455 -17.21 24.84 8.73
CA SER A 455 -16.38 23.84 8.06
C SER A 455 -17.10 23.23 6.87
N ARG A 456 -18.42 22.96 6.86
CA ARG A 456 -19.13 22.47 5.66
C ARG A 456 -19.13 23.45 4.49
N ARG A 457 -19.03 24.76 4.74
CA ARG A 457 -18.85 25.76 3.67
C ARG A 457 -17.42 25.76 3.12
N GLN A 458 -16.41 25.32 3.89
CA GLN A 458 -15.02 25.17 3.45
C GLN A 458 -14.62 23.74 3.01
N THR A 459 -15.35 22.70 3.43
CA THR A 459 -14.97 21.27 3.30
C THR A 459 -15.75 20.50 2.23
N SER A 460 -16.53 21.19 1.38
CA SER A 460 -16.98 20.57 0.13
C SER A 460 -15.84 20.35 -0.89
N PHE A 461 -14.66 20.92 -0.61
CA PHE A 461 -13.47 20.79 -1.44
C PHE A 461 -12.74 19.46 -1.18
N ARG A 462 -13.24 18.40 -1.82
CA ARG A 462 -12.42 17.21 -2.10
C ARG A 462 -11.48 17.54 -3.26
N LEU A 463 -10.20 17.65 -2.97
CA LEU A 463 -9.13 17.68 -3.98
C LEU A 463 -9.13 16.36 -4.78
N ARG A 464 -9.87 16.34 -5.89
CA ARG A 464 -9.72 15.34 -6.94
C ARG A 464 -8.80 15.92 -8.01
N TRP A 465 -7.51 15.59 -7.92
CA TRP A 465 -6.65 15.68 -9.09
C TRP A 465 -7.07 14.58 -10.07
N GLY A 466 -7.71 14.97 -11.16
CA GLY A 466 -8.07 14.10 -12.26
C GLY A 466 -8.40 14.96 -13.47
N PHE A 467 -7.48 15.06 -14.42
CA PHE A 467 -7.80 15.57 -15.75
C PHE A 467 -8.82 14.61 -16.37
N SER A 468 -10.08 15.04 -16.41
CA SER A 468 -11.12 14.41 -17.21
C SER A 468 -11.23 15.21 -18.49
N PHE A 469 -10.73 14.65 -19.60
CA PHE A 469 -11.14 15.13 -20.91
C PHE A 469 -12.37 14.33 -21.34
N TYR A 470 -13.47 15.04 -21.62
CA TYR A 470 -14.70 14.46 -22.16
C TYR A 470 -14.45 13.80 -23.52
N SER A 471 -15.20 12.74 -23.80
CA SER A 471 -15.59 12.32 -25.16
C SER A 471 -17.10 12.12 -25.07
N THR A 472 -17.84 12.91 -25.84
CA THR A 472 -19.28 12.81 -26.01
C THR A 472 -19.60 11.50 -26.75
N ALA A 473 -20.31 10.58 -26.09
CA ALA A 473 -20.93 9.44 -26.78
C ALA A 473 -22.29 9.90 -27.35
N PRO A 474 -22.64 9.52 -28.60
CA PRO A 474 -23.93 9.84 -29.17
C PRO A 474 -25.04 9.01 -28.50
N GLN A 475 -26.17 9.67 -28.29
CA GLN A 475 -27.39 9.06 -27.75
C GLN A 475 -27.90 7.97 -28.70
N LEU A 476 -28.02 6.74 -28.21
CA LEU A 476 -28.87 5.74 -28.84
C LEU A 476 -30.32 6.02 -28.41
N GLY A 477 -31.13 6.45 -29.37
CA GLY A 477 -32.57 6.59 -29.24
C GLY A 477 -33.22 5.24 -28.91
N GLY A 478 -34.29 5.31 -28.13
CA GLY A 478 -35.07 4.15 -27.72
C GLY A 478 -35.69 3.42 -28.90
N TRP A 479 -35.77 2.10 -28.78
CA TRP A 479 -37.00 1.35 -28.52
C TRP A 479 -36.66 0.14 -27.66
#